data_AF-A0A257NS31-F1
#
_entry.id   AF-A0A257NS31-F1
#
_cell.length_a   1.000
_cell.length_b   1.000
_cell.length_c   1.000
_cell.angle_alpha   90.00
_cell.angle_beta   90.00
_cell.angle_gamma   90.00
#
_symmetry.space_group_name_H-M   'P 1'
#
loop_
_entity.id
_entity.type
_entity.pdbx_description
1 polymer ?
#
loop_
_entity_poly.entity_id
_entity_poly.type
_entity_poly.pdbx_seq_one_letter_code
_entity_poly.pdbx_strand_id
1 'polypeptide(L)'
;MSKVPALIARWRFSRSAAVAALVLAIPSLQGCDLTAGSGADACMTYWVSPTGNDATGDGSAGQPFASIGKAQLAVRDSPLRGQCKIAVNIEGGVYHLKAPLVFDARDSGAAVGEVVYQAAPDSKTPVVLSGGLDVSSFQCAGGRCVAQVPDLPAGVMPRQFYVDDHRATRARSNTGTAINPDYARVSNGYQPVHSVPTLTHPELVEAVTTTQWKMIRCPVASVSSGTLVMANPCWDNANTFPEPWNFYQLNWLENAPEFLTDPNMWYLDPYTKTITYLMASSTPPQTATLPVLESLLQIKGTPSAS
;
A
#
# COMPACT_ATOMS: atom_id res chain seq x y z
N MET A 1 -70.96 -6.69 -13.94
CA MET A 1 -70.14 -5.77 -14.75
C MET A 1 -68.67 -6.05 -14.44
N SER A 2 -67.92 -6.37 -15.49
CA SER A 2 -66.46 -6.44 -15.66
C SER A 2 -65.56 -7.09 -14.58
N LYS A 3 -65.03 -8.28 -14.91
CA LYS A 3 -63.76 -8.85 -14.43
C LYS A 3 -62.67 -8.49 -15.46
N VAL A 4 -61.48 -8.06 -15.07
CA VAL A 4 -60.20 -8.39 -15.78
C VAL A 4 -59.03 -8.42 -14.76
N PRO A 5 -58.10 -9.38 -14.83
CA PRO A 5 -57.12 -9.72 -13.78
C PRO A 5 -55.66 -9.31 -14.10
N ALA A 6 -54.79 -9.58 -13.12
CA ALA A 6 -53.34 -9.37 -13.13
C ALA A 6 -52.60 -10.09 -14.27
N LEU A 7 -51.65 -9.38 -14.89
CA LEU A 7 -50.69 -9.92 -15.85
C LEU A 7 -49.35 -10.24 -15.16
N ILE A 8 -49.07 -11.54 -15.04
CA ILE A 8 -47.73 -12.10 -14.81
C ILE A 8 -47.19 -12.49 -16.19
N ALA A 9 -46.20 -11.76 -16.69
CA ALA A 9 -45.53 -12.10 -17.95
C ALA A 9 -44.42 -13.13 -17.69
N ARG A 10 -44.71 -14.40 -17.99
CA ARG A 10 -43.72 -15.48 -18.12
C ARG A 10 -43.05 -15.40 -19.50
N TRP A 11 -41.75 -15.19 -19.53
CA TRP A 11 -40.97 -15.33 -20.77
C TRP A 11 -40.62 -16.80 -21.00
N ARG A 12 -41.16 -17.37 -22.08
CA ARG A 12 -40.81 -18.70 -22.61
C ARG A 12 -39.71 -18.53 -23.64
N PHE A 13 -38.52 -19.08 -23.38
CA PHE A 13 -37.52 -19.28 -24.42
C PHE A 13 -37.82 -20.57 -25.18
N SER A 14 -38.08 -20.44 -26.48
CA SER A 14 -38.20 -21.55 -27.43
C SER A 14 -36.80 -22.05 -27.81
N ARG A 15 -36.59 -23.37 -27.74
CA ARG A 15 -35.46 -24.06 -28.35
C ARG A 15 -35.86 -24.52 -29.74
N SER A 16 -35.09 -24.19 -30.76
CA SER A 16 -34.91 -25.01 -31.97
C SER A 16 -33.57 -24.66 -32.63
N ALA A 17 -32.91 -25.71 -33.10
CA ALA A 17 -31.48 -25.81 -33.38
C ALA A 17 -31.11 -25.51 -34.84
N ALA A 18 -29.86 -25.16 -35.08
CA ALA A 18 -29.12 -25.56 -36.29
C ALA A 18 -27.62 -25.55 -36.01
N VAL A 19 -26.98 -26.68 -36.32
CA VAL A 19 -25.55 -26.97 -36.21
C VAL A 19 -24.82 -26.44 -37.45
N ALA A 20 -23.68 -25.79 -37.25
CA ALA A 20 -22.64 -25.70 -38.27
C ALA A 20 -21.27 -25.75 -37.56
N ALA A 21 -20.67 -26.94 -37.53
CA ALA A 21 -19.30 -27.14 -37.06
C ALA A 21 -18.33 -26.72 -38.17
N LEU A 22 -17.65 -25.60 -37.97
CA LEU A 22 -16.53 -25.17 -38.81
C LEU A 22 -15.23 -25.58 -38.10
N VAL A 23 -14.62 -26.68 -38.55
CA VAL A 23 -13.29 -27.12 -38.10
C VAL A 23 -12.26 -26.28 -38.86
N LEU A 24 -11.69 -25.27 -38.19
CA LEU A 24 -10.51 -24.55 -38.65
C LEU A 24 -9.28 -25.22 -38.04
N ALA A 25 -8.47 -25.86 -38.89
CA ALA A 25 -7.16 -26.38 -38.52
C ALA A 25 -6.22 -25.21 -38.25
N ILE A 26 -5.83 -25.02 -36.98
CA ILE A 26 -4.78 -24.08 -36.59
C ILE A 26 -3.45 -24.83 -36.73
N PRO A 27 -2.50 -24.38 -37.58
CA PRO A 27 -1.16 -24.93 -37.57
C PRO A 27 -0.52 -24.62 -36.22
N SER A 28 -0.06 -25.66 -35.53
CA SER A 28 0.73 -25.57 -34.31
C SER A 28 2.00 -24.77 -34.60
N LEU A 29 2.01 -23.49 -34.20
CA LEU A 29 3.25 -22.75 -33.99
C LEU A 29 3.99 -23.46 -32.86
N GLN A 30 5.03 -24.21 -33.23
CA GLN A 30 6.09 -24.61 -32.33
C GLN A 30 6.72 -23.31 -31.81
N GLY A 31 6.19 -22.80 -30.71
CA GLY A 31 6.85 -21.78 -29.91
C GLY A 31 8.18 -22.35 -29.45
N CYS A 32 9.23 -21.54 -29.54
CA CYS A 32 10.52 -21.83 -28.95
C CYS A 32 10.34 -22.41 -27.55
N ASP A 33 10.77 -23.65 -27.35
CA ASP A 33 11.13 -24.14 -26.03
C ASP A 33 12.29 -23.28 -25.53
N LEU A 34 11.95 -22.16 -24.88
CA LEU A 34 12.81 -21.59 -23.85
C LEU A 34 12.79 -22.61 -22.72
N THR A 35 13.67 -23.59 -22.81
CA THR A 35 14.07 -24.36 -21.64
C THR A 35 14.61 -23.34 -20.64
N ALA A 36 13.75 -22.91 -19.71
CA ALA A 36 14.21 -22.34 -18.46
C ALA A 36 15.13 -23.41 -17.86
N GLY A 37 16.43 -23.17 -17.96
CA GLY A 37 17.44 -24.12 -17.51
C GLY A 37 17.14 -24.50 -16.07
N SER A 38 16.85 -25.78 -15.84
CA SER A 38 17.01 -26.39 -14.53
C SER A 38 18.38 -25.99 -14.01
N GLY A 39 18.38 -25.20 -12.93
CA GLY A 39 19.46 -24.30 -12.56
C GLY A 39 20.82 -24.98 -12.43
N ALA A 40 21.83 -24.37 -13.05
CA ALA A 40 23.20 -24.60 -12.62
C ALA A 40 23.32 -24.28 -11.13
N ASP A 41 24.07 -25.11 -10.39
CA ASP A 41 24.42 -24.83 -9.00
C ASP A 41 25.14 -23.47 -8.92
N ALA A 42 24.82 -22.69 -7.90
CA ALA A 42 25.44 -21.39 -7.71
C ALA A 42 26.91 -21.58 -7.34
N CYS A 43 27.82 -20.97 -8.12
CA CYS A 43 29.26 -21.01 -7.86
C CYS A 43 29.65 -20.14 -6.63
N MET A 44 28.76 -19.21 -6.26
CA MET A 44 28.90 -18.33 -5.10
C MET A 44 27.52 -18.17 -4.45
N THR A 45 27.49 -18.26 -3.13
CA THR A 45 26.27 -18.05 -2.34
C THR A 45 26.56 -17.08 -1.21
N TYR A 46 25.82 -15.97 -1.19
CA TYR A 46 25.76 -15.06 -0.06
C TYR A 46 24.52 -15.35 0.80
N TRP A 47 24.63 -15.09 2.10
CA TRP A 47 23.57 -15.27 3.08
C TRP A 47 23.23 -13.95 3.76
N VAL A 48 21.94 -13.71 3.93
CA VAL A 48 21.39 -12.55 4.65
C VAL A 48 20.46 -13.08 5.73
N SER A 49 20.59 -12.54 6.95
CA SER A 49 19.80 -12.94 8.10
C SER A 49 19.40 -11.74 8.96
N PRO A 50 18.21 -11.71 9.58
CA PRO A 50 17.86 -10.66 10.54
C PRO A 50 18.80 -10.61 11.75
N THR A 51 19.51 -11.70 12.05
CA THR A 51 20.51 -11.79 13.13
C THR A 51 21.95 -11.68 12.62
N GLY A 52 22.14 -11.40 11.33
CA GLY A 52 23.45 -11.21 10.71
C GLY A 52 24.13 -9.88 11.11
N ASN A 53 25.26 -9.58 10.48
CA ASN A 53 26.02 -8.36 10.77
C ASN A 53 26.68 -7.78 9.51
N ASP A 54 26.38 -6.53 9.16
CA ASP A 54 26.95 -5.89 7.95
C ASP A 54 28.40 -5.40 8.11
N ALA A 55 28.89 -5.28 9.34
CA ALA A 55 30.24 -4.84 9.66
C ALA A 55 31.24 -6.01 9.74
N THR A 56 30.82 -7.14 10.31
CA THR A 56 31.69 -8.31 10.53
C THR A 56 31.30 -9.54 9.72
N GLY A 57 30.08 -9.60 9.20
CA GLY A 57 29.65 -10.72 8.36
C GLY A 57 30.40 -10.74 7.03
N ASP A 58 30.80 -11.93 6.61
CA ASP A 58 31.47 -12.17 5.31
C ASP A 58 30.49 -12.66 4.23
N GLY A 59 29.21 -12.85 4.60
CA GLY A 59 28.16 -13.31 3.71
C GLY A 59 28.09 -14.84 3.57
N SER A 60 28.90 -15.60 4.32
CA SER A 60 28.73 -17.04 4.44
C SER A 60 27.52 -17.39 5.30
N ALA A 61 27.05 -18.64 5.24
CA ALA A 61 25.96 -19.12 6.10
C ALA A 61 26.28 -19.02 7.60
N GLY A 62 27.57 -19.12 7.98
CA GLY A 62 28.01 -19.01 9.37
C GLY A 62 28.16 -17.56 9.85
N GLN A 63 28.36 -16.61 8.94
CA GLN A 63 28.52 -15.18 9.23
C GLN A 63 27.74 -14.34 8.19
N PRO A 64 26.40 -14.43 8.19
CA PRO A 64 25.57 -13.77 7.18
C PRO A 64 25.61 -12.25 7.33
N PHE A 65 25.31 -11.56 6.23
CA PHE A 65 25.02 -10.13 6.26
C PHE A 65 23.71 -9.86 7.02
N ALA A 66 23.57 -8.67 7.61
CA ALA A 66 22.33 -8.24 8.23
C ALA A 66 21.32 -7.70 7.20
N SER A 67 21.81 -7.13 6.10
CA SER A 67 20.97 -6.46 5.11
C SER A 67 21.16 -6.96 3.68
N ILE A 68 20.05 -6.89 2.92
CA ILE A 68 20.06 -7.17 1.48
C ILE A 68 20.90 -6.14 0.73
N GLY A 69 20.95 -4.89 1.21
CA GLY A 69 21.82 -3.85 0.66
C GLY A 69 23.31 -4.22 0.77
N LYS A 70 23.74 -4.82 1.88
CA LYS A 70 25.12 -5.31 2.02
C LYS A 70 25.41 -6.47 1.08
N ALA A 71 24.48 -7.42 0.94
CA ALA A 71 24.62 -8.51 -0.05
C ALA A 71 24.69 -7.97 -1.49
N GLN A 72 23.91 -6.93 -1.82
CA GLN A 72 24.00 -6.24 -3.10
C GLN A 72 25.41 -5.68 -3.37
N LEU A 73 26.03 -5.03 -2.40
CA LEU A 73 27.41 -4.55 -2.56
C LEU A 73 28.38 -5.72 -2.78
N ALA A 74 28.24 -6.82 -2.03
CA ALA A 74 29.07 -8.01 -2.21
C ALA A 74 28.92 -8.64 -3.62
N VAL A 75 27.69 -8.69 -4.14
CA VAL A 75 27.43 -9.13 -5.53
C VAL A 75 28.09 -8.19 -6.55
N ARG A 76 27.96 -6.87 -6.37
CA ARG A 76 28.57 -5.88 -7.27
C ARG A 76 30.09 -6.02 -7.35
N ASP A 77 30.72 -6.28 -6.22
CA ASP A 77 32.17 -6.42 -6.09
C ASP A 77 32.67 -7.83 -6.46
N SER A 78 31.78 -8.79 -6.69
CA SER A 78 32.16 -10.16 -7.01
C SER A 78 32.75 -10.26 -8.42
N PRO A 79 33.98 -10.80 -8.58
CA PRO A 79 34.55 -11.01 -9.90
C PRO A 79 33.79 -12.08 -10.69
N LEU A 80 33.02 -12.94 -10.02
CA LEU A 80 32.24 -14.02 -10.63
C LEU A 80 30.93 -13.55 -11.28
N ARG A 81 30.55 -12.28 -11.06
CA ARG A 81 29.29 -11.73 -11.59
C ARG A 81 29.30 -11.78 -13.12
N GLY A 82 28.26 -12.41 -13.69
CA GLY A 82 28.15 -12.62 -15.14
C GLY A 82 28.98 -13.79 -15.68
N GLN A 83 29.83 -14.42 -14.87
CA GLN A 83 30.61 -15.62 -15.26
C GLN A 83 29.90 -16.91 -14.86
N CYS A 84 29.24 -16.91 -13.71
CA CYS A 84 28.47 -18.04 -13.20
C CYS A 84 27.34 -17.53 -12.28
N LYS A 85 26.43 -18.44 -11.92
CA LYS A 85 25.28 -18.09 -11.09
C LYS A 85 25.73 -17.69 -9.67
N ILE A 86 25.28 -16.53 -9.22
CA ILE A 86 25.43 -16.06 -7.83
C ILE A 86 24.05 -16.12 -7.16
N ALA A 87 23.95 -16.81 -6.03
CA ALA A 87 22.75 -16.84 -5.20
C ALA A 87 22.91 -15.95 -3.97
N VAL A 88 21.85 -15.26 -3.58
CA VAL A 88 21.70 -14.56 -2.30
C VAL A 88 20.53 -15.19 -1.57
N ASN A 89 20.83 -16.04 -0.59
CA ASN A 89 19.85 -16.71 0.25
C ASN A 89 19.49 -15.80 1.43
N ILE A 90 18.21 -15.46 1.55
CA ILE A 90 17.69 -14.54 2.54
C ILE A 90 16.87 -15.33 3.55
N GLU A 91 17.34 -15.41 4.80
CA GLU A 91 16.61 -16.08 5.86
C GLU A 91 15.30 -15.35 6.17
N GLY A 92 14.28 -16.12 6.56
CA GLY A 92 12.97 -15.59 6.89
C GLY A 92 12.99 -14.59 8.04
N GLY A 93 12.19 -13.54 7.92
CA GLY A 93 12.14 -12.42 8.85
C GLY A 93 11.75 -11.11 8.17
N VAL A 94 11.66 -10.05 8.97
CA VAL A 94 11.33 -8.71 8.49
C VAL A 94 12.62 -7.89 8.34
N TYR A 95 12.81 -7.31 7.17
CA TYR A 95 13.94 -6.45 6.83
C TYR A 95 13.42 -5.02 6.62
N HIS A 96 13.61 -4.16 7.63
CA HIS A 96 13.19 -2.77 7.58
C HIS A 96 14.13 -1.92 6.71
N LEU A 97 13.56 -1.29 5.69
CA LEU A 97 14.27 -0.45 4.73
C LEU A 97 14.17 1.02 5.14
N LYS A 98 15.33 1.67 5.28
CA LYS A 98 15.41 3.13 5.46
C LYS A 98 15.32 3.90 4.14
N ALA A 99 15.58 3.23 3.03
CA ALA A 99 15.52 3.74 1.66
C ALA A 99 15.26 2.57 0.69
N PRO A 100 14.77 2.83 -0.54
CA PRO A 100 14.54 1.76 -1.50
C PRO A 100 15.84 1.05 -1.86
N LEU A 101 15.80 -0.27 -2.02
CA LEU A 101 16.89 -1.03 -2.63
C LEU A 101 16.95 -0.68 -4.12
N VAL A 102 18.03 -0.05 -4.57
CA VAL A 102 18.20 0.39 -5.96
C VAL A 102 19.09 -0.60 -6.69
N PHE A 103 18.48 -1.39 -7.57
CA PHE A 103 19.17 -2.27 -8.51
C PHE A 103 19.38 -1.56 -9.84
N ASP A 104 20.62 -1.56 -10.33
CA ASP A 104 20.98 -0.97 -11.62
C ASP A 104 21.91 -1.89 -12.43
N ALA A 105 22.51 -1.36 -13.50
CA ALA A 105 23.39 -2.12 -14.40
C ALA A 105 24.57 -2.80 -13.66
N ARG A 106 25.00 -2.28 -12.51
CA ARG A 106 26.06 -2.90 -11.69
C ARG A 106 25.62 -4.19 -11.00
N ASP A 107 24.31 -4.41 -10.89
CA ASP A 107 23.72 -5.61 -10.29
C ASP A 107 23.35 -6.66 -11.34
N SER A 108 23.51 -6.34 -12.63
CA SER A 108 23.15 -7.25 -13.71
C SER A 108 24.06 -8.48 -13.71
N GLY A 109 23.45 -9.65 -13.84
CA GLY A 109 24.13 -10.88 -14.23
C GLY A 109 24.31 -10.96 -15.75
N ALA A 110 24.51 -12.17 -16.25
CA ALA A 110 24.46 -12.52 -17.67
C ALA A 110 23.65 -13.80 -17.86
N ALA A 111 23.27 -14.14 -19.11
CA ALA A 111 22.52 -15.38 -19.38
C ALA A 111 23.23 -16.64 -18.87
N VAL A 112 24.57 -16.65 -18.83
CA VAL A 112 25.39 -17.75 -18.31
C VAL A 112 25.73 -17.61 -16.82
N GLY A 113 25.36 -16.49 -16.20
CA GLY A 113 25.72 -16.14 -14.83
C GLY A 113 24.72 -15.19 -14.20
N GLU A 114 23.53 -15.71 -13.89
CA GLU A 114 22.45 -14.98 -13.25
C GLU A 114 22.80 -14.58 -11.82
N VAL A 115 22.20 -13.49 -11.34
CA VAL A 115 22.21 -13.10 -9.93
C VAL A 115 20.80 -13.32 -9.39
N VAL A 116 20.66 -14.19 -8.39
CA VAL A 116 19.35 -14.60 -7.86
C VAL A 116 19.25 -14.26 -6.38
N TYR A 117 18.31 -13.39 -6.02
CA TYR A 117 17.90 -13.13 -4.64
C TYR A 117 16.68 -13.98 -4.32
N GLN A 118 16.78 -14.81 -3.29
CA GLN A 118 15.75 -15.81 -2.99
C GLN A 118 15.65 -16.03 -1.48
N ALA A 119 14.49 -16.50 -1.03
CA ALA A 119 14.38 -17.01 0.33
C ALA A 119 15.39 -18.16 0.54
N ALA A 120 15.96 -18.25 1.73
CA ALA A 120 16.83 -19.34 2.11
C ALA A 120 16.10 -20.69 1.93
N PRO A 121 16.80 -21.75 1.46
CA PRO A 121 16.21 -23.08 1.34
C PRO A 121 15.55 -23.52 2.66
N ASP A 122 14.41 -24.21 2.55
CA ASP A 122 13.64 -24.73 3.68
C ASP A 122 13.14 -23.68 4.71
N SER A 123 13.16 -22.39 4.36
CA SER A 123 12.65 -21.34 5.25
C SER A 123 11.15 -21.53 5.54
N LYS A 124 10.81 -21.65 6.83
CA LYS A 124 9.43 -21.74 7.32
C LYS A 124 8.79 -20.37 7.60
N THR A 125 9.63 -19.33 7.67
CA THR A 125 9.23 -17.94 7.93
C THR A 125 9.33 -17.16 6.62
N PRO A 126 8.34 -16.32 6.25
CA PRO A 126 8.43 -15.50 5.05
C PRO A 126 9.56 -14.46 5.17
N VAL A 127 10.16 -14.12 4.03
CA VAL A 127 11.02 -12.94 3.90
C VAL A 127 10.12 -11.74 3.60
N VAL A 128 10.12 -10.75 4.49
CA VAL A 128 9.31 -9.54 4.34
C VAL A 128 10.22 -8.31 4.24
N LEU A 129 10.14 -7.60 3.12
CA LEU A 129 10.72 -6.26 3.01
C LEU A 129 9.70 -5.26 3.57
N SER A 130 10.07 -4.49 4.58
CA SER A 130 9.18 -3.50 5.19
C SER A 130 9.71 -2.09 4.98
N GLY A 131 8.85 -1.21 4.47
CA GLY A 131 9.07 0.23 4.42
C GLY A 131 8.38 0.97 5.57
N GLY A 132 7.91 0.24 6.58
CA GLY A 132 7.18 0.79 7.72
C GLY A 132 8.04 0.93 8.96
N LEU A 133 7.57 1.75 9.88
CA LEU A 133 8.04 1.80 11.26
C LEU A 133 7.21 0.85 12.11
N ASP A 134 7.86 0.07 12.95
CA ASP A 134 7.16 -0.69 13.98
C ASP A 134 6.74 0.28 15.09
N VAL A 135 5.45 0.29 15.37
CA VAL A 135 4.91 1.06 16.49
C VAL A 135 4.73 0.10 17.66
N SER A 136 5.33 0.42 18.79
CA SER A 136 5.32 -0.42 19.98
C SER A 136 5.04 0.41 21.24
N SER A 137 5.12 -0.21 22.42
CA SER A 137 4.94 0.45 23.71
C SER A 137 3.59 1.15 23.87
N PHE A 138 2.52 0.54 23.36
CA PHE A 138 1.16 1.06 23.52
C PHE A 138 0.75 1.12 25.00
N GLN A 139 0.25 2.28 25.41
CA GLN A 139 -0.49 2.44 26.65
C GLN A 139 -1.97 2.30 26.34
N CYS A 140 -2.58 1.19 26.77
CA CYS A 140 -3.96 0.87 26.48
C CYS A 140 -4.85 1.00 27.72
N ALA A 141 -5.95 1.75 27.61
CA ALA A 141 -6.96 1.89 28.65
C ALA A 141 -8.35 2.05 28.00
N GLY A 142 -9.34 1.28 28.47
CA GLY A 142 -10.74 1.44 28.08
C GLY A 142 -11.01 1.35 26.57
N GLY A 143 -10.34 0.45 25.84
CA GLY A 143 -10.51 0.32 24.39
C GLY A 143 -9.66 1.27 23.54
N ARG A 144 -8.89 2.18 24.17
CA ARG A 144 -8.02 3.15 23.49
C ARG A 144 -6.56 2.84 23.77
N CYS A 145 -5.73 2.80 22.72
CA CYS A 145 -4.28 2.61 22.82
C CYS A 145 -3.55 3.83 22.25
N VAL A 146 -2.49 4.26 22.93
CA VAL A 146 -1.66 5.40 22.54
C VAL A 146 -0.19 5.00 22.53
N ALA A 147 0.55 5.40 21.50
CA ALA A 147 1.99 5.16 21.39
C ALA A 147 2.71 6.36 20.75
N GLN A 148 4.00 6.50 21.06
CA GLN A 148 4.90 7.47 20.45
C GLN A 148 5.58 6.87 19.21
N VAL A 149 5.81 7.69 18.19
CA VAL A 149 6.49 7.31 16.95
C VAL A 149 7.70 8.23 16.73
N PRO A 150 8.74 8.17 17.60
CA PRO A 150 9.85 9.14 17.58
C PRO A 150 10.58 9.17 16.23
N ASP A 151 10.68 8.02 15.57
CA ASP A 151 11.37 7.83 14.30
C ASP A 151 10.54 8.26 13.07
N LEU A 152 9.33 8.79 13.24
CA LEU A 152 8.56 9.37 12.13
C LEU A 152 9.37 10.49 11.45
N PRO A 153 9.72 10.36 10.16
CA PRO A 153 10.49 11.39 9.47
C PRO A 153 9.70 12.70 9.36
N ALA A 154 10.40 13.83 9.41
CA ALA A 154 9.77 15.15 9.29
C ALA A 154 9.06 15.30 7.94
N GLY A 155 7.83 15.83 7.96
CA GLY A 155 7.02 16.05 6.76
C GLY A 155 6.37 14.80 6.17
N VAL A 156 6.64 13.60 6.71
CA VAL A 156 5.98 12.37 6.27
C VAL A 156 4.63 12.24 6.98
N MET A 157 3.56 12.05 6.20
CA MET A 157 2.21 11.83 6.72
C MET A 157 1.62 10.53 6.15
N PRO A 158 1.85 9.39 6.84
CA PRO A 158 1.30 8.10 6.44
C PRO A 158 -0.23 8.15 6.37
N ARG A 159 -0.82 7.43 5.41
CA ARG A 159 -2.29 7.32 5.26
C ARG A 159 -2.81 5.92 5.58
N GLN A 160 -1.93 5.03 6.01
CA GLN A 160 -2.26 3.66 6.41
C GLN A 160 -1.59 3.36 7.74
N PHE A 161 -2.21 2.46 8.47
CA PHE A 161 -1.68 1.89 9.70
C PHE A 161 -2.22 0.47 9.78
N TYR A 162 -1.36 -0.46 10.16
CA TYR A 162 -1.70 -1.89 10.27
C TYR A 162 -1.51 -2.31 11.72
N VAL A 163 -2.48 -3.02 12.27
CA VAL A 163 -2.46 -3.59 13.62
C VAL A 163 -2.75 -5.07 13.50
N ASP A 164 -1.86 -5.93 14.00
CA ASP A 164 -1.97 -7.38 13.91
C ASP A 164 -2.28 -7.86 12.48
N ASP A 165 -1.55 -7.32 11.50
CA ASP A 165 -1.70 -7.54 10.04
C ASP A 165 -3.05 -7.10 9.43
N HIS A 166 -3.90 -6.40 10.18
CA HIS A 166 -5.15 -5.83 9.69
C HIS A 166 -5.03 -4.32 9.49
N ARG A 167 -5.52 -3.83 8.36
CA ARG A 167 -5.52 -2.39 8.06
C ARG A 167 -6.52 -1.67 8.96
N ALA A 168 -6.04 -0.72 9.76
CA ALA A 168 -6.87 0.18 10.55
C ALA A 168 -7.47 1.30 9.67
N THR A 169 -8.65 1.77 10.05
CA THR A 169 -9.36 2.86 9.37
C THR A 169 -8.82 4.20 9.84
N ARG A 170 -8.31 5.05 8.95
CA ARG A 170 -7.93 6.42 9.34
C ARG A 170 -9.19 7.16 9.82
N ALA A 171 -9.09 7.86 10.95
CA ALA A 171 -10.20 8.59 11.56
C ALA A 171 -10.94 9.43 10.52
N ARG A 172 -12.27 9.28 10.44
CA ARG A 172 -13.10 9.92 9.41
C ARG A 172 -14.50 10.22 9.91
N SER A 173 -15.10 11.29 9.38
CA SER A 173 -16.36 11.89 9.85
C SER A 173 -17.57 10.95 9.82
N ASN A 174 -17.53 9.89 9.01
CA ASN A 174 -18.62 8.95 8.87
C ASN A 174 -18.13 7.58 8.35
N THR A 175 -18.77 6.53 8.85
CA THR A 175 -18.41 5.11 8.66
C THR A 175 -19.65 4.27 8.38
N GLY A 176 -20.43 4.64 7.38
CA GLY A 176 -21.62 3.85 7.04
C GLY A 176 -22.60 4.55 6.13
N THR A 177 -22.56 5.88 6.10
CA THR A 177 -23.28 6.66 5.10
C THR A 177 -22.38 6.89 3.88
N ALA A 178 -22.95 6.75 2.69
CA ALA A 178 -22.20 6.97 1.45
C ALA A 178 -21.81 8.44 1.28
N ILE A 179 -22.68 9.38 1.70
CA ILE A 179 -22.48 10.82 1.59
C ILE A 179 -22.48 11.40 3.01
N ASN A 180 -21.58 12.33 3.29
CA ASN A 180 -21.56 13.09 4.53
C ASN A 180 -22.70 14.13 4.50
N PRO A 181 -23.74 14.00 5.35
CA PRO A 181 -24.89 14.91 5.33
C PRO A 181 -24.65 16.23 6.07
N ASP A 182 -23.56 16.34 6.84
CA ASP A 182 -23.33 17.47 7.74
C ASP A 182 -22.75 18.70 7.02
N TYR A 183 -22.36 18.55 5.76
CA TYR A 183 -21.75 19.59 4.95
C TYR A 183 -22.40 19.74 3.58
N ALA A 184 -22.63 20.98 3.16
CA ALA A 184 -23.02 21.33 1.80
C ALA A 184 -21.84 21.88 1.01
N ARG A 185 -21.77 21.55 -0.27
CA ARG A 185 -20.77 22.12 -1.19
C ARG A 185 -21.04 23.60 -1.42
N VAL A 186 -19.97 24.41 -1.38
CA VAL A 186 -19.93 25.82 -1.78
C VAL A 186 -18.86 26.04 -2.85
N SER A 187 -18.64 27.29 -3.28
CA SER A 187 -17.76 27.60 -4.42
C SER A 187 -16.31 27.17 -4.23
N ASN A 188 -15.79 27.22 -3.00
CA ASN A 188 -14.40 26.93 -2.66
C ASN A 188 -14.23 25.81 -1.61
N GLY A 189 -15.27 25.02 -1.35
CA GLY A 189 -15.18 23.91 -0.41
C GLY A 189 -16.52 23.51 0.18
N TYR A 190 -16.57 23.36 1.51
CA TYR A 190 -17.70 22.74 2.22
C TYR A 190 -18.12 23.53 3.46
N GLN A 191 -19.40 23.88 3.54
CA GLN A 191 -20.00 24.60 4.66
C GLN A 191 -20.82 23.62 5.53
N PRO A 192 -20.60 23.59 6.85
CA PRO A 192 -21.47 22.86 7.76
C PRO A 192 -22.93 23.32 7.65
N VAL A 193 -23.86 22.38 7.55
CA VAL A 193 -25.32 22.63 7.58
C VAL A 193 -25.95 22.24 8.92
N HIS A 194 -25.18 21.57 9.77
CA HIS A 194 -25.52 21.18 11.13
C HIS A 194 -24.37 21.53 12.09
N SER A 195 -24.60 21.32 13.38
CA SER A 195 -23.53 21.45 14.38
C SER A 195 -22.49 20.33 14.17
N VAL A 196 -21.26 20.72 13.88
CA VAL A 196 -20.12 19.80 13.68
C VAL A 196 -19.05 20.06 14.74
N PRO A 197 -18.19 19.08 15.07
CA PRO A 197 -17.08 19.31 15.98
C PRO A 197 -16.13 20.38 15.43
N THR A 198 -15.57 21.19 16.33
CA THR A 198 -14.48 22.11 15.96
C THR A 198 -13.21 21.30 15.75
N LEU A 199 -12.57 21.47 14.59
CA LEU A 199 -11.35 20.74 14.23
C LEU A 199 -10.13 21.37 14.90
N THR A 200 -9.36 20.58 15.62
CA THR A 200 -8.10 21.04 16.25
C THR A 200 -7.03 21.41 15.21
N HIS A 201 -6.95 20.63 14.12
CA HIS A 201 -5.97 20.79 13.05
C HIS A 201 -6.65 20.72 11.67
N PRO A 202 -7.45 21.73 11.29
CA PRO A 202 -8.14 21.72 10.01
C PRO A 202 -7.17 21.58 8.83
N GLU A 203 -5.95 22.12 8.91
CA GLU A 203 -4.92 22.03 7.87
C GLU A 203 -4.44 20.59 7.58
N LEU A 204 -4.68 19.65 8.50
CA LEU A 204 -4.34 18.24 8.32
C LEU A 204 -5.51 17.44 7.72
N VAL A 205 -6.71 17.99 7.66
CA VAL A 205 -7.92 17.30 7.21
C VAL A 205 -7.94 17.20 5.68
N GLU A 206 -8.37 16.03 5.19
CA GLU A 206 -8.64 15.82 3.76
C GLU A 206 -10.14 15.60 3.55
N ALA A 207 -10.73 16.35 2.62
CA ALA A 207 -12.03 16.01 2.06
C ALA A 207 -11.87 14.88 1.05
N VAL A 208 -12.83 13.95 1.04
CA VAL A 208 -12.80 12.80 0.12
C VAL A 208 -14.13 12.67 -0.62
N THR A 209 -14.02 12.56 -1.95
CA THR A 209 -15.10 12.07 -2.82
C THR A 209 -14.78 10.70 -3.35
N THR A 210 -15.76 9.82 -3.35
CA THR A 210 -15.83 8.63 -4.19
C THR A 210 -16.93 8.83 -5.21
N THR A 211 -16.57 8.98 -6.48
CA THR A 211 -17.52 9.14 -7.57
C THR A 211 -17.13 8.26 -8.74
N GLN A 212 -18.09 7.48 -9.24
CA GLN A 212 -17.89 6.55 -10.34
C GLN A 212 -16.69 5.62 -10.06
N TRP A 213 -15.65 5.66 -10.91
CA TRP A 213 -14.42 4.88 -10.80
C TRP A 213 -13.27 5.61 -10.08
N LYS A 214 -13.53 6.78 -9.46
CA LYS A 214 -12.49 7.65 -8.88
C LYS A 214 -12.70 7.88 -7.38
N MET A 215 -11.57 8.01 -6.69
CA MET A 215 -11.50 8.65 -5.38
C MET A 215 -10.67 9.91 -5.51
N ILE A 216 -11.21 11.05 -5.09
CA ILE A 216 -10.53 12.34 -5.08
C ILE A 216 -10.33 12.75 -3.63
N ARG A 217 -9.14 13.26 -3.32
CA ARG A 217 -8.74 13.68 -1.97
C ARG A 217 -8.16 15.09 -2.07
N CYS A 218 -8.76 16.07 -1.40
CA CYS A 218 -8.21 17.42 -1.33
C CYS A 218 -8.00 17.86 0.12
N PRO A 219 -6.81 18.37 0.46
CA PRO A 219 -6.58 18.98 1.76
C PRO A 219 -7.45 20.22 1.98
N VAL A 220 -7.81 20.46 3.23
CA VAL A 220 -8.36 21.74 3.68
C VAL A 220 -7.18 22.74 3.80
N ALA A 221 -7.31 23.92 3.20
CA ALA A 221 -6.32 24.99 3.32
C ALA A 221 -6.58 25.88 4.54
N SER A 222 -7.85 26.15 4.85
CA SER A 222 -8.22 27.02 5.97
C SER A 222 -9.69 26.84 6.33
N VAL A 223 -10.09 27.43 7.46
CA VAL A 223 -11.49 27.59 7.85
C VAL A 223 -11.84 29.08 7.81
N SER A 224 -12.88 29.45 7.07
CA SER A 224 -13.33 30.84 6.92
C SER A 224 -14.84 30.92 7.13
N SER A 225 -15.29 31.65 8.17
CA SER A 225 -16.72 31.76 8.52
C SER A 225 -17.42 30.39 8.66
N GLY A 226 -16.68 29.38 9.15
CA GLY A 226 -17.15 28.00 9.27
C GLY A 226 -17.01 27.15 7.99
N THR A 227 -16.73 27.76 6.83
CA THR A 227 -16.46 27.02 5.59
C THR A 227 -15.09 26.37 5.67
N LEU A 228 -15.01 25.06 5.41
CA LEU A 228 -13.77 24.37 5.09
C LEU A 228 -13.36 24.75 3.66
N VAL A 229 -12.36 25.61 3.53
CA VAL A 229 -11.83 26.06 2.23
C VAL A 229 -10.82 25.02 1.74
N MET A 230 -11.03 24.48 0.54
CA MET A 230 -10.16 23.46 -0.04
C MET A 230 -8.89 24.07 -0.62
N ALA A 231 -7.78 23.33 -0.55
CA ALA A 231 -6.50 23.75 -1.09
C ALA A 231 -6.46 23.73 -2.61
N ASN A 232 -5.83 24.75 -3.20
CA ASN A 232 -5.48 24.78 -4.62
C ASN A 232 -4.01 24.34 -4.84
N PRO A 233 -3.69 23.67 -5.96
CA PRO A 233 -4.54 23.45 -7.15
C PRO A 233 -5.47 22.24 -7.05
N CYS A 234 -5.57 21.56 -5.89
CA CYS A 234 -6.38 20.35 -5.78
C CYS A 234 -7.87 20.61 -6.09
N TRP A 235 -8.48 21.63 -5.49
CA TRP A 235 -9.88 21.95 -5.72
C TRP A 235 -10.19 22.26 -7.18
N ASP A 236 -9.39 23.12 -7.82
CA ASP A 236 -9.57 23.47 -9.23
C ASP A 236 -9.41 22.24 -10.15
N ASN A 237 -8.38 21.42 -9.93
CA ASN A 237 -8.16 20.18 -10.69
C ASN A 237 -9.30 19.17 -10.49
N ALA A 238 -9.78 19.04 -9.26
CA ALA A 238 -10.89 18.14 -8.93
C ALA A 238 -12.23 18.58 -9.54
N ASN A 239 -12.36 19.85 -9.93
CA ASN A 239 -13.57 20.44 -10.51
C ASN A 239 -13.43 20.79 -11.99
N THR A 240 -12.37 20.32 -12.67
CA THR A 240 -12.18 20.54 -14.11
C THR A 240 -13.25 19.88 -14.98
N PHE A 241 -13.84 18.76 -14.53
CA PHE A 241 -14.96 18.10 -15.21
C PHE A 241 -16.31 18.54 -14.62
N PRO A 242 -17.43 18.39 -15.33
CA PRO A 242 -18.75 18.65 -14.76
C PRO A 242 -19.20 17.55 -13.79
N GLU A 243 -20.30 17.78 -13.09
CA GLU A 243 -21.03 16.75 -12.36
C GLU A 243 -21.46 15.61 -13.31
N PRO A 244 -21.38 14.32 -12.90
CA PRO A 244 -20.99 13.82 -11.58
C PRO A 244 -19.50 13.48 -11.43
N TRP A 245 -18.63 13.90 -12.34
CA TRP A 245 -17.21 13.50 -12.34
C TRP A 245 -16.28 14.40 -11.53
N ASN A 246 -16.81 15.47 -10.94
CA ASN A 246 -16.09 16.43 -10.10
C ASN A 246 -16.22 16.15 -8.60
N PHE A 247 -15.70 17.07 -7.80
CA PHE A 247 -15.81 17.11 -6.34
C PHE A 247 -17.20 17.62 -5.88
N TYR A 248 -18.30 17.18 -6.51
CA TYR A 248 -19.66 17.66 -6.16
C TYR A 248 -20.19 17.12 -4.82
N GLN A 249 -19.81 15.89 -4.45
CA GLN A 249 -20.27 15.22 -3.23
C GLN A 249 -19.13 15.09 -2.22
N LEU A 250 -19.39 15.41 -0.95
CA LEU A 250 -18.49 15.03 0.13
C LEU A 250 -18.89 13.65 0.66
N ASN A 251 -18.03 12.64 0.51
CA ASN A 251 -18.30 11.32 1.06
C ASN A 251 -17.86 11.25 2.53
N TRP A 252 -16.67 11.78 2.86
CA TRP A 252 -16.21 11.97 4.24
C TRP A 252 -15.10 13.02 4.32
N LEU A 253 -14.87 13.52 5.54
CA LEU A 253 -13.63 14.17 5.95
C LEU A 253 -12.78 13.14 6.70
N GLU A 254 -11.47 13.15 6.54
CA GLU A 254 -10.56 12.28 7.30
C GLU A 254 -9.40 13.04 7.92
N ASN A 255 -8.73 12.38 8.87
CA ASN A 255 -7.51 12.83 9.54
C ASN A 255 -7.70 13.94 10.59
N ALA A 256 -8.70 13.79 11.46
CA ALA A 256 -8.87 14.64 12.63
C ALA A 256 -9.07 13.78 13.89
N PRO A 257 -8.57 14.21 15.08
CA PRO A 257 -8.80 13.48 16.32
C PRO A 257 -10.29 13.45 16.70
N GLU A 258 -11.07 14.47 16.31
CA GLU A 258 -12.52 14.54 16.55
C GLU A 258 -13.30 13.48 15.76
N PHE A 259 -12.71 12.91 14.71
CA PHE A 259 -13.30 11.85 13.92
C PHE A 259 -12.91 10.45 14.39
N LEU A 260 -12.15 10.34 15.49
CA LEU A 260 -11.70 9.07 16.05
C LEU A 260 -12.77 8.51 16.99
N THR A 261 -13.80 7.87 16.44
CA THR A 261 -15.00 7.48 17.20
C THR A 261 -15.27 5.98 17.24
N ASP A 262 -14.89 5.24 16.20
CA ASP A 262 -15.27 3.83 16.06
C ASP A 262 -14.10 2.87 16.31
N PRO A 263 -14.37 1.63 16.77
CA PRO A 263 -13.38 0.56 16.82
C PRO A 263 -12.65 0.40 15.47
N ASN A 264 -11.39 -0.02 15.55
CA ASN A 264 -10.47 -0.13 14.41
C ASN A 264 -10.09 1.20 13.75
N MET A 265 -10.41 2.36 14.36
CA MET A 265 -9.93 3.64 13.84
C MET A 265 -8.58 4.05 14.44
N TRP A 266 -7.82 4.85 13.69
CA TRP A 266 -6.58 5.46 14.17
C TRP A 266 -6.43 6.93 13.75
N TYR A 267 -5.66 7.66 14.53
CA TYR A 267 -5.23 9.03 14.24
C TYR A 267 -3.76 9.19 14.64
N LEU A 268 -2.97 9.82 13.77
CA LEU A 268 -1.60 10.23 14.05
C LEU A 268 -1.57 11.75 14.16
N ASP A 269 -1.15 12.25 15.31
CA ASP A 269 -0.75 13.64 15.47
C ASP A 269 0.72 13.78 15.04
N PRO A 270 1.02 14.43 13.90
CA PRO A 270 2.39 14.57 13.43
C PRO A 270 3.20 15.57 14.26
N TYR A 271 2.55 16.49 14.98
CA TYR A 271 3.24 17.51 15.78
C TYR A 271 3.81 16.92 17.07
N THR A 272 3.05 16.02 17.70
CA THR A 272 3.49 15.29 18.89
C THR A 272 4.06 13.91 18.58
N LYS A 273 4.01 13.48 17.31
CA LYS A 273 4.35 12.12 16.84
C LYS A 273 3.62 11.03 17.63
N THR A 274 2.37 11.28 18.01
CA THR A 274 1.56 10.38 18.82
C THR A 274 0.53 9.69 17.94
N ILE A 275 0.52 8.36 17.94
CA ILE A 275 -0.57 7.59 17.35
C ILE A 275 -1.58 7.21 18.43
N THR A 276 -2.86 7.36 18.10
CA THR A 276 -3.97 6.82 18.87
C THR A 276 -4.72 5.81 18.02
N TYR A 277 -5.03 4.65 18.60
CA TYR A 277 -5.82 3.59 17.99
C TYR A 277 -6.99 3.20 18.90
N LEU A 278 -8.19 3.05 18.33
CA LEU A 278 -9.34 2.47 19.00
C LEU A 278 -9.36 0.97 18.70
N MET A 279 -9.22 0.15 19.74
CA MET A 279 -9.03 -1.28 19.58
C MET A 279 -10.25 -1.94 18.92
N ALA A 280 -9.98 -2.77 17.90
CA ALA A 280 -11.00 -3.60 17.26
C ALA A 280 -11.43 -4.79 18.14
N SER A 281 -10.62 -5.19 19.12
CA SER A 281 -10.87 -6.28 20.06
C SER A 281 -10.50 -5.88 21.49
N SER A 282 -10.73 -6.75 22.47
CA SER A 282 -10.32 -6.51 23.86
C SER A 282 -8.82 -6.74 24.12
N THR A 283 -8.08 -7.29 23.14
CA THR A 283 -6.66 -7.58 23.28
C THR A 283 -5.83 -6.40 22.75
N PRO A 284 -4.83 -5.92 23.50
CA PRO A 284 -3.89 -4.90 23.02
C PRO A 284 -3.14 -5.33 21.74
N PRO A 285 -2.74 -4.37 20.89
CA PRO A 285 -1.93 -4.63 19.69
C PRO A 285 -0.69 -5.48 20.02
N GLN A 286 -0.47 -6.57 19.27
CA GLN A 286 0.76 -7.36 19.35
C GLN A 286 1.80 -6.86 18.35
N THR A 287 1.34 -6.52 17.14
CA THR A 287 2.16 -5.87 16.12
C THR A 287 1.45 -4.63 15.61
N ALA A 288 2.22 -3.62 15.26
CA ALA A 288 1.69 -2.46 14.57
C ALA A 288 2.73 -1.85 13.64
N THR A 289 2.32 -1.52 12.42
CA THR A 289 3.21 -1.02 11.38
C THR A 289 2.64 0.25 10.76
N LEU A 290 3.47 1.30 10.72
CA LEU A 290 3.18 2.58 10.11
C LEU A 290 4.03 2.76 8.84
N PRO A 291 3.48 2.61 7.62
CA PRO A 291 4.24 2.73 6.38
C PRO A 291 4.81 4.14 6.17
N VAL A 292 6.12 4.27 5.94
CA VAL A 292 6.79 5.57 5.74
C VAL A 292 7.59 5.65 4.44
N LEU A 293 7.85 4.52 3.78
CA LEU A 293 8.58 4.45 2.52
C LEU A 293 7.66 4.10 1.35
N GLU A 294 7.73 4.88 0.27
CA GLU A 294 6.85 4.71 -0.91
C GLU A 294 7.28 3.55 -1.82
N SER A 295 8.55 3.18 -1.81
CA SER A 295 9.13 2.16 -2.70
C SER A 295 10.13 1.31 -1.94
N LEU A 296 9.99 -0.02 -2.01
CA LEU A 296 10.93 -0.95 -1.38
C LEU A 296 12.08 -1.32 -2.32
N LEU A 297 11.75 -1.47 -3.61
CA LEU A 297 12.65 -1.90 -4.67
C LEU A 297 12.51 -0.96 -5.87
N GLN A 298 13.65 -0.50 -6.40
CA GLN A 298 13.73 0.24 -7.65
C GLN A 298 14.70 -0.46 -8.58
N ILE A 299 14.24 -0.82 -9.77
CA ILE A 299 15.09 -1.36 -10.83
C ILE A 299 15.27 -0.27 -11.88
N LYS A 300 16.52 0.16 -12.10
CA LYS A 300 16.87 1.27 -12.98
C LYS A 300 17.84 0.82 -14.06
N GLY A 301 17.55 1.16 -15.30
CA GLY A 301 18.43 0.93 -16.44
C GLY A 301 18.48 2.17 -17.33
N THR A 302 19.44 2.17 -18.24
CA THR A 302 19.41 3.06 -19.41
C THR A 302 19.38 2.18 -20.65
N PRO A 303 18.66 2.56 -21.72
CA PRO A 303 18.84 1.91 -23.00
C PRO A 303 20.31 2.05 -23.41
N SER A 304 20.98 0.95 -23.75
CA SER A 304 22.31 1.02 -24.34
C SER A 304 22.23 1.88 -25.61
N ALA A 305 23.15 2.83 -25.78
CA ALA A 305 23.42 3.34 -27.13
C ALA A 305 23.86 2.11 -27.96
N SER A 306 23.06 1.77 -28.97
CA SER A 306 23.35 0.69 -29.91
C SER A 306 24.49 1.08 -30.84
#